data_AF-R7NIK9-F1
#
_entry.id   AF-R7NIK9-F1
#
_cell.length_a   1.000
_cell.length_b   1.000
_cell.length_c   1.000
_cell.angle_alpha   90.00
_cell.angle_beta   90.00
_cell.angle_gamma   90.00
#
_symmetry.space_group_name_H-M   'P 1'
#
loop_
_entity.id
_entity.type
_entity.pdbx_description
1 polymer ?
#
loop_
_entity_poly.entity_id
_entity_poly.type
_entity_poly.pdbx_seq_one_letter_code
_entity_poly.pdbx_strand_id
1 'polypeptide(L)'
;MKNKKGFTLIELLCVIAILAVVTTIASASVVNLSNKSKNNLYCAKLEMIESAAKGYAINHEYELNKSASFYEGYKSLKITVNDLVENGNLSPDKEDTVLNPKDNSSLNNLELILYLKNNQVYVAIDNNIC
;
A
#
# COMPACT_ATOMS: atom_id res chain seq x y z
N MET A 1 31.44 -51.16 -27.83
CA MET A 1 30.85 -51.18 -26.47
C MET A 1 30.90 -49.75 -25.93
N LYS A 2 29.76 -49.14 -25.54
CA LYS A 2 29.70 -47.74 -25.07
C LYS A 2 29.90 -47.69 -23.55
N ASN A 3 31.01 -47.10 -23.10
CA ASN A 3 31.25 -46.81 -21.68
C ASN A 3 30.23 -45.78 -21.17
N LYS A 4 29.35 -46.19 -20.26
CA LYS A 4 28.46 -45.30 -19.52
C LYS A 4 29.16 -44.92 -18.22
N LYS A 5 29.91 -43.82 -18.20
CA LYS A 5 30.39 -43.23 -16.95
C LYS A 5 29.20 -42.50 -16.30
N GLY A 6 28.79 -42.96 -15.12
CA GLY A 6 27.76 -42.32 -14.29
C GLY A 6 28.36 -41.28 -13.35
N PHE A 7 27.52 -40.40 -12.83
CA PHE A 7 27.88 -39.45 -11.78
C PHE A 7 28.23 -40.18 -10.48
N THR A 8 29.24 -39.69 -9.75
CA THR A 8 29.61 -40.20 -8.43
C THR A 8 28.87 -39.44 -7.32
N LEU A 9 28.69 -40.10 -6.17
CA LEU A 9 28.01 -39.50 -5.02
C LEU A 9 28.71 -38.25 -4.49
N ILE A 10 30.04 -38.23 -4.53
CA ILE A 10 30.84 -37.09 -4.06
C ILE A 10 30.67 -35.86 -4.96
N GLU A 11 30.56 -36.06 -6.27
CA GLU A 11 30.30 -34.97 -7.21
C GLU A 11 28.92 -34.37 -6.95
N LEU A 12 27.91 -35.20 -6.71
CA LEU A 12 26.57 -34.74 -6.36
C LEU A 12 26.56 -33.98 -5.03
N LEU A 13 27.31 -34.46 -4.03
CA LEU A 13 27.44 -33.82 -2.71
C LEU A 13 28.04 -32.41 -2.81
N CYS A 14 29.12 -32.25 -3.60
CA CYS A 14 29.73 -30.95 -3.82
C CYS A 14 28.76 -29.96 -4.50
N VAL A 15 27.96 -30.43 -5.46
CA VAL A 15 26.98 -29.59 -6.16
C VAL A 15 25.90 -29.09 -5.20
N ILE A 16 25.30 -29.98 -4.39
CA ILE A 16 24.26 -29.56 -3.44
C ILE A 16 24.81 -28.62 -2.35
N ALA A 17 26.07 -28.81 -1.93
CA ALA A 17 26.72 -27.92 -0.96
C ALA A 17 26.91 -26.50 -1.53
N ILE A 18 27.36 -26.37 -2.78
CA ILE A 18 27.49 -25.06 -3.45
C ILE A 18 26.11 -24.42 -3.65
N LEU A 19 25.11 -25.19 -4.08
CA LEU A 19 23.73 -24.70 -4.24
C LEU A 19 23.14 -24.19 -2.92
N ALA A 20 23.42 -24.85 -1.79
CA ALA A 20 22.96 -24.40 -0.48
C ALA A 20 23.53 -23.02 -0.12
N VAL A 21 24.82 -22.79 -0.32
CA VAL A 21 25.45 -21.48 -0.03
C VAL A 21 24.88 -20.37 -0.93
N VAL A 22 24.76 -20.64 -2.23
CA VAL A 22 24.25 -19.65 -3.21
C VAL A 22 22.79 -19.29 -2.94
N THR A 23 21.93 -20.28 -2.66
CA THR A 23 20.51 -20.03 -2.37
C THR A 23 20.30 -19.21 -1.10
N THR A 24 21.13 -19.43 -0.07
CA THR A 24 21.06 -18.68 1.19
C THR A 24 21.30 -17.18 0.98
N ILE A 25 22.36 -16.79 0.26
CA ILE A 25 22.67 -15.37 -0.03
C ILE A 25 21.58 -14.74 -0.91
N ALA A 26 21.10 -15.46 -1.92
CA ALA A 26 20.08 -14.97 -2.83
C ALA A 26 18.75 -14.66 -2.12
N SER A 27 18.36 -15.47 -1.13
CA SER A 27 17.07 -15.32 -0.43
C SER A 27 16.91 -13.98 0.30
N ALA A 28 17.92 -13.52 1.05
CA ALA A 28 17.86 -12.28 1.83
C ALA A 28 17.68 -11.03 0.93
N SER A 29 18.31 -11.03 -0.25
CA SER A 29 18.19 -9.95 -1.22
C SER A 29 16.76 -9.82 -1.77
N VAL A 30 16.13 -10.96 -2.08
CA VAL A 30 14.75 -10.99 -2.60
C VAL A 30 13.74 -10.51 -1.56
N VAL A 31 13.91 -10.87 -0.29
CA VAL A 31 13.01 -10.43 0.80
C VAL A 31 13.06 -8.91 0.98
N ASN A 32 14.26 -8.33 1.01
CA ASN A 32 14.41 -6.87 1.15
C ASN A 32 13.81 -6.11 -0.03
N LEU A 33 14.02 -6.59 -1.25
CA LEU A 33 13.40 -6.02 -2.44
C LEU A 33 11.87 -6.13 -2.40
N SER A 34 11.35 -7.28 -1.96
CA SER A 34 9.91 -7.49 -1.81
C SER A 34 9.29 -6.52 -0.81
N ASN A 35 9.91 -6.32 0.35
CA ASN A 35 9.45 -5.36 1.36
C ASN A 35 9.46 -3.92 0.84
N LYS A 36 10.52 -3.53 0.12
CA LYS A 36 10.59 -2.20 -0.50
C LYS A 36 9.49 -2.02 -1.55
N SER A 37 9.24 -3.04 -2.37
CA SER A 37 8.16 -3.03 -3.36
C SER A 37 6.79 -2.86 -2.70
N LYS A 38 6.50 -3.64 -1.64
CA LYS A 38 5.27 -3.51 -0.85
C LYS A 38 5.09 -2.13 -0.22
N ASN A 39 6.17 -1.52 0.29
CA ASN A 39 6.13 -0.15 0.81
C ASN A 39 5.81 0.87 -0.29
N ASN A 40 6.44 0.75 -1.46
CA ASN A 40 6.16 1.64 -2.58
C ASN A 40 4.70 1.50 -3.06
N LEU A 41 4.18 0.26 -3.15
CA LEU A 41 2.78 0.01 -3.49
C LEU A 41 1.82 0.60 -2.45
N TYR A 42 2.18 0.55 -1.17
CA TYR A 42 1.39 1.18 -0.11
C TYR A 42 1.34 2.70 -0.27
N CYS A 43 2.48 3.36 -0.49
CA CYS A 43 2.48 4.81 -0.70
C CYS A 43 1.69 5.20 -1.96
N ALA A 44 1.82 4.46 -3.06
CA ALA A 44 1.01 4.68 -4.26
C ALA A 44 -0.50 4.48 -3.99
N LYS A 45 -0.87 3.48 -3.18
CA LYS A 45 -2.27 3.27 -2.76
C LYS A 45 -2.79 4.46 -1.96
N LEU A 46 -1.99 5.03 -1.08
CA LEU A 46 -2.38 6.20 -0.27
C LEU A 46 -2.53 7.46 -1.11
N GLU A 47 -1.65 7.67 -2.10
CA GLU A 47 -1.79 8.76 -3.08
C GLU A 47 -3.09 8.63 -3.90
N MET A 48 -3.45 7.40 -4.30
CA MET A 48 -4.72 7.14 -4.97
C MET A 48 -5.92 7.44 -4.07
N ILE A 49 -5.86 7.05 -2.79
CA ILE A 49 -6.90 7.36 -1.81
C ILE A 49 -6.99 8.88 -1.58
N GLU A 50 -5.86 9.59 -1.44
CA GLU A 50 -5.84 11.05 -1.33
C GLU A 50 -6.49 11.71 -2.54
N SER A 51 -6.20 11.24 -3.75
CA SER A 51 -6.82 11.75 -4.98
C SER A 51 -8.34 11.53 -4.98
N ALA A 52 -8.79 10.32 -4.61
CA ALA A 52 -10.22 10.01 -4.45
C ALA A 52 -10.89 10.90 -3.40
N ALA A 53 -10.22 11.15 -2.28
CA ALA A 53 -10.68 12.01 -1.19
C ALA A 53 -10.80 13.48 -1.63
N LYS A 54 -9.86 14.00 -2.43
CA LYS A 54 -10.00 15.31 -3.07
C LYS A 54 -11.21 15.37 -3.99
N GLY A 55 -11.45 14.33 -4.79
CA GLY A 55 -12.65 14.21 -5.62
C GLY A 55 -13.94 14.22 -4.80
N TYR A 56 -13.97 13.46 -3.70
CA TYR A 56 -15.09 13.45 -2.76
C TYR A 56 -15.36 14.85 -2.18
N ALA A 57 -14.32 15.56 -1.76
CA ALA A 57 -14.41 16.90 -1.17
C ALA A 57 -15.00 17.94 -2.13
N ILE A 58 -14.75 17.82 -3.44
CA ILE A 58 -15.33 18.71 -4.46
C ILE A 58 -16.87 18.55 -4.49
N ASN A 59 -17.35 17.31 -4.40
CA ASN A 59 -18.79 17.03 -4.39
C ASN A 59 -19.46 17.41 -3.05
N HIS A 60 -18.67 17.51 -1.97
CA HIS A 60 -19.13 17.82 -0.61
C HIS A 60 -18.58 19.17 -0.12
N GLU A 61 -18.26 20.09 -1.05
CA GLU A 61 -17.62 21.37 -0.73
C GLU A 61 -18.47 22.22 0.23
N TYR A 62 -19.79 22.13 0.10
CA TYR A 62 -20.73 22.81 0.99
C TYR A 62 -20.62 22.32 2.43
N GLU A 63 -20.52 21.01 2.65
CA GLU A 63 -20.38 20.40 3.98
C GLU A 63 -19.04 20.77 4.60
N LEU A 64 -17.98 20.72 3.81
CA LEU A 64 -16.63 21.11 4.23
C LEU A 64 -16.58 22.60 4.64
N ASN A 65 -17.21 23.48 3.86
CA ASN A 65 -17.29 24.91 4.17
C ASN A 65 -18.17 25.23 5.38
N LYS A 66 -19.14 24.37 5.72
CA LYS A 66 -20.01 24.54 6.90
C LYS A 66 -19.54 23.79 8.13
N SER A 67 -18.49 23.00 8.01
CA SER A 67 -17.96 22.23 9.12
C SER A 67 -17.58 23.11 10.30
N ALA A 68 -17.96 22.66 11.50
CA ALA A 68 -17.54 23.23 12.78
C ALA A 68 -16.19 22.65 13.25
N SER A 69 -15.68 21.61 12.58
CA SER A 69 -14.41 20.97 12.90
C SER A 69 -13.25 21.68 12.23
N PHE A 70 -12.13 21.78 12.94
CA PHE A 70 -10.92 22.42 12.44
C PHE A 70 -9.72 21.47 12.50
N TYR A 71 -8.86 21.57 11.50
CA TYR A 71 -7.56 20.90 11.45
C TYR A 71 -6.51 21.96 11.07
N GLU A 72 -5.47 22.10 11.89
CA GLU A 72 -4.42 23.13 11.69
C GLU A 72 -4.97 24.56 11.52
N GLY A 73 -6.10 24.88 12.18
CA GLY A 73 -6.76 26.19 12.09
C GLY A 73 -7.64 26.39 10.85
N TYR A 74 -7.79 25.38 10.01
CA TYR A 74 -8.63 25.40 8.81
C TYR A 74 -9.89 24.55 8.99
N LYS A 75 -11.01 24.94 8.36
CA LYS A 75 -12.23 24.12 8.36
C LYS A 75 -11.94 22.75 7.77
N SER A 76 -12.48 21.71 8.40
CA SER A 76 -12.14 20.33 8.08
C SER A 76 -13.32 19.38 8.17
N LEU A 77 -13.29 18.30 7.38
CA LEU A 77 -14.24 17.20 7.43
C LEU A 77 -13.47 15.90 7.58
N LYS A 78 -13.83 15.10 8.59
CA LYS A 78 -13.26 13.78 8.78
C LYS A 78 -14.11 12.76 8.03
N ILE A 79 -13.47 11.94 7.22
CA ILE A 79 -14.08 10.82 6.49
C ILE A 79 -13.22 9.57 6.66
N THR A 80 -13.70 8.45 6.15
CA THR A 80 -13.01 7.17 6.10
C THR A 80 -12.85 6.72 4.65
N VAL A 81 -11.96 5.74 4.42
CA VAL A 81 -11.84 5.10 3.09
C VAL A 81 -13.15 4.42 2.69
N ASN A 82 -13.93 3.91 3.66
CA ASN A 82 -15.23 3.32 3.40
C ASN A 82 -16.20 4.33 2.76
N ASP A 83 -16.22 5.58 3.25
CA ASP A 83 -17.06 6.63 2.67
C ASP A 83 -16.74 6.88 1.19
N LEU A 84 -15.46 6.77 0.81
CA LEU A 84 -15.02 6.91 -0.58
C LEU A 84 -15.51 5.75 -1.46
N VAL A 85 -15.59 4.53 -0.91
CA VAL A 85 -16.10 3.35 -1.61
C VAL A 85 -17.61 3.46 -1.79
N GLU A 86 -18.35 3.80 -0.73
CA GLU A 86 -19.80 3.94 -0.75
C GLU A 86 -20.28 5.04 -1.71
N ASN A 87 -19.50 6.13 -1.83
CA ASN A 87 -19.80 7.23 -2.75
C ASN A 87 -19.25 7.00 -4.18
N GLY A 88 -18.64 5.84 -4.44
CA GLY A 88 -18.12 5.49 -5.77
C GLY A 88 -16.89 6.28 -6.21
N ASN A 89 -16.22 6.96 -5.27
CA ASN A 89 -14.97 7.71 -5.53
C ASN A 89 -13.74 6.79 -5.56
N LEU A 90 -13.82 5.61 -4.95
CA LEU A 90 -12.74 4.65 -4.88
C LEU A 90 -13.25 3.23 -5.14
N SER A 91 -12.60 2.51 -6.05
CA SER A 91 -12.92 1.10 -6.29
C SER A 91 -12.29 0.21 -5.21
N PRO A 92 -13.05 -0.71 -4.61
CA PRO A 92 -12.51 -1.68 -3.66
C PRO A 92 -11.63 -2.73 -4.37
N ASP A 93 -10.70 -3.34 -3.61
CA ASP A 93 -9.80 -4.38 -4.12
C ASP A 93 -10.48 -5.76 -4.11
N LYS A 94 -11.31 -6.03 -3.10
CA LYS A 94 -12.08 -7.26 -2.98
C LYS A 94 -13.41 -6.99 -2.28
N GLU A 95 -14.52 -7.35 -2.92
CA GLU A 95 -15.87 -7.04 -2.43
C GLU A 95 -15.94 -5.54 -2.14
N ASP A 96 -16.28 -5.12 -0.92
CA ASP A 96 -16.32 -3.70 -0.51
C ASP A 96 -15.06 -3.27 0.25
N THR A 97 -14.00 -4.07 0.24
CA THR A 97 -12.78 -3.84 1.03
C THR A 97 -11.62 -3.32 0.17
N VAL A 98 -11.03 -2.22 0.62
CA VAL A 98 -9.73 -1.71 0.16
C VAL A 98 -8.64 -2.35 1.01
N LEU A 99 -7.64 -2.96 0.38
CA LEU A 99 -6.63 -3.77 1.05
C LEU A 99 -5.29 -3.06 1.13
N ASN A 100 -4.59 -3.27 2.25
CA ASN A 100 -3.21 -2.86 2.44
C ASN A 100 -2.26 -3.81 1.68
N PRO A 101 -1.48 -3.36 0.68
CA PRO A 101 -0.56 -4.22 -0.06
C PRO A 101 0.60 -4.81 0.77
N LYS A 102 0.82 -4.38 2.01
CA LYS A 102 1.87 -4.94 2.89
C LYS A 102 1.47 -6.28 3.49
N ASP A 103 0.27 -6.34 4.05
CA ASP A 103 -0.24 -7.40 4.93
C ASP A 103 -1.67 -7.86 4.62
N ASN A 104 -2.32 -7.27 3.61
CA ASN A 104 -3.72 -7.49 3.24
C ASN A 104 -4.73 -7.13 4.34
N SER A 105 -4.36 -6.28 5.30
CA SER A 105 -5.32 -5.72 6.26
C SER A 105 -6.32 -4.80 5.52
N SER A 106 -7.53 -4.64 6.07
CA SER A 106 -8.49 -3.66 5.54
C SER A 106 -8.01 -2.22 5.81
N LEU A 107 -8.18 -1.35 4.83
CA LEU A 107 -7.95 0.09 4.93
C LEU A 107 -9.27 0.87 5.06
N ASN A 108 -10.43 0.23 5.05
CA ASN A 108 -11.74 0.92 5.04
C ASN A 108 -11.90 1.89 6.23
N ASN A 109 -11.34 1.55 7.38
CA ASN A 109 -11.42 2.36 8.60
C ASN A 109 -10.31 3.42 8.71
N LEU A 110 -9.44 3.55 7.70
CA LEU A 110 -8.41 4.59 7.68
C LEU A 110 -9.11 5.95 7.61
N GLU A 111 -8.88 6.78 8.62
CA GLU A 111 -9.43 8.14 8.68
C GLU A 111 -8.64 9.09 7.79
N LEU A 112 -9.36 9.96 7.09
CA LEU A 112 -8.82 11.06 6.30
C LEU A 112 -9.42 12.36 6.78
N ILE A 113 -8.59 13.40 6.86
CA ILE A 113 -9.03 14.75 7.22
C ILE A 113 -8.93 15.62 5.98
N LEU A 114 -10.08 15.98 5.43
CA LEU A 114 -10.21 16.98 4.37
C LEU A 114 -10.14 18.36 5.01
N TYR A 115 -9.37 19.29 4.49
CA TYR A 115 -9.35 20.67 5.00
C TYR A 115 -9.12 21.71 3.90
N LEU A 116 -9.71 22.90 4.08
CA LEU A 116 -9.63 24.01 3.13
C LEU A 116 -8.55 25.01 3.54
N LYS A 117 -7.48 25.06 2.77
CA LYS A 117 -6.41 26.05 2.94
C LYS A 117 -6.30 26.86 1.66
N ASN A 118 -6.42 28.18 1.78
CA ASN A 118 -6.34 29.11 0.64
C ASN A 118 -7.28 28.75 -0.53
N ASN A 119 -8.52 28.34 -0.22
CA ASN A 119 -9.53 27.93 -1.21
C ASN A 119 -9.17 26.67 -2.03
N GLN A 120 -8.23 25.85 -1.53
CA GLN A 120 -7.88 24.55 -2.09
C GLN A 120 -8.11 23.46 -1.05
N VAL A 121 -8.56 22.30 -1.51
CA VAL A 121 -8.75 21.11 -0.66
C VAL A 121 -7.42 20.39 -0.50
N TYR A 122 -7.08 20.11 0.75
CA TYR A 122 -5.99 19.23 1.14
C TYR A 122 -6.52 18.04 1.92
N VAL A 123 -5.75 16.96 1.93
CA VAL A 123 -6.07 15.73 2.65
C VAL A 123 -4.91 15.45 3.58
N ALA A 124 -5.19 15.25 4.87
CA ALA A 124 -4.24 14.69 5.81
C ALA A 124 -4.62 13.24 6.09
N ILE A 125 -3.63 12.36 5.99
CA ILE A 125 -3.71 10.94 6.33
C ILE A 125 -2.63 10.72 7.39
N ASP A 126 -2.97 10.10 8.51
CA ASP A 126 -1.97 9.71 9.50
C ASP A 126 -1.14 8.57 8.91
N ASN A 127 0.05 8.91 8.42
CA ASN A 127 0.94 7.97 7.73
C ASN A 127 2.34 8.09 8.28
N ASN A 128 2.71 7.15 9.14
CA ASN A 128 4.05 7.08 9.73
C ASN A 128 5.06 6.33 8.84
N ILE A 129 4.72 6.08 7.57
CA ILE A 129 5.44 5.10 6.72
C ILE A 129 5.74 5.61 5.31
N CYS A 130 5.07 6.68 4.90
CA CYS A 130 5.33 7.50 3.72
C CYS A 130 5.43 8.94 4.27
#